data_AF-A0A9Q1GUT0-F1
#
_entry.id   AF-A0A9Q1GUT0-F1
#
_cell.length_a   1.000
_cell.length_b   1.000
_cell.length_c   1.000
_cell.angle_alpha   90.00
_cell.angle_beta   90.00
_cell.angle_gamma   90.00
#
_symmetry.space_group_name_H-M   'P 1'
#
loop_
_entity.id
_entity.type
_entity.pdbx_description
1 polymer ?
#
loop_
_entity_poly.entity_id
_entity_poly.type
_entity_poly.pdbx_seq_one_letter_code
_entity_poly.pdbx_strand_id
1 'polypeptide(L)'
;MAHGCEIPLEYAKHKRSREPASVKGTFEKSILPRPGDFSKGLYTLDIGQNDLSVGFRTMTNEQLRTAIIDIVSQFSSALQHLYEQGARSFWVHNTGPIGCLPVAVMYITQPQPGYLDQYGCIKGQNDMVIEFNKQLKDAVQKLRTKLPEAAITYVDLYAAKYGLISKAKGQVGGTTERENGQNLQEKHPAAIQPKLSREPVSSQNN
;
A
#
# COMPACT_ATOMS: atom_id res chain seq x y z
N MET A 1 9.28 39.72 11.54
CA MET A 1 10.28 39.80 10.45
C MET A 1 10.37 38.41 9.84
N ALA A 2 9.90 38.26 8.61
CA ALA A 2 9.90 36.98 7.90
C ALA A 2 11.28 36.76 7.28
N HIS A 3 11.98 35.70 7.69
CA HIS A 3 13.17 35.25 6.99
C HIS A 3 12.75 34.14 6.03
N GLY A 4 12.63 34.51 4.76
CA GLY A 4 12.46 33.58 3.66
C GLY A 4 13.67 32.68 3.55
N CYS A 5 13.43 31.39 3.36
CA CYS A 5 14.46 30.45 2.94
C CYS A 5 14.64 30.65 1.42
N GLU A 6 15.62 31.46 1.04
CA GLU A 6 16.12 31.47 -0.33
C GLU A 6 16.89 30.16 -0.55
N ILE A 7 16.32 29.26 -1.37
CA ILE A 7 17.03 28.08 -1.85
C ILE A 7 17.97 28.55 -2.97
N PRO A 8 19.28 28.29 -2.87
CA PRO A 8 20.25 28.65 -3.91
C PRO A 8 19.85 28.08 -5.28
N LEU A 9 19.90 28.92 -6.31
CA LEU A 9 19.55 28.62 -7.72
C LEU A 9 20.33 27.44 -8.35
N GLU A 10 21.28 26.83 -7.66
CA GLU A 10 22.02 25.67 -8.16
C GLU A 10 21.25 24.35 -8.06
N TYR A 11 20.27 24.23 -7.15
CA TYR A 11 19.48 22.99 -7.02
C TYR A 11 18.36 22.85 -8.07
N ALA A 12 18.14 23.86 -8.91
CA ALA A 12 17.15 23.85 -9.99
C ALA A 12 17.63 23.14 -11.29
N LYS A 13 18.85 22.58 -11.32
CA LYS A 13 19.43 21.91 -12.51
C LYS A 13 19.35 20.38 -12.48
N HIS A 14 18.32 19.80 -11.87
CA HIS A 14 17.94 18.42 -12.18
C HIS A 14 16.48 18.32 -12.65
N LYS A 15 16.07 19.24 -13.54
CA LYS A 15 15.16 18.83 -14.61
C LYS A 15 15.90 17.79 -15.42
N ARG A 16 15.68 16.51 -15.09
CA ARG A 16 15.95 15.42 -16.01
C ARG A 16 14.92 15.54 -17.14
N SER A 17 15.14 16.53 -18.00
CA SER A 17 14.66 16.54 -19.38
C SER A 17 15.33 15.37 -20.06
N ARG A 18 14.87 14.15 -19.77
CA ARG A 18 14.97 13.11 -20.77
C ARG A 18 13.91 13.49 -21.80
N GLU A 19 14.32 14.21 -22.83
CA GLU A 19 13.89 13.79 -24.16
C GLU A 19 13.92 12.26 -24.17
N PRO A 20 12.89 11.57 -24.69
CA PRO A 20 12.91 10.12 -24.74
C PRO A 20 14.24 9.73 -25.38
N ALA A 21 15.15 9.19 -24.57
CA ALA A 21 16.48 8.84 -25.02
C ALA A 21 16.24 7.95 -26.24
N SER A 22 16.69 8.39 -27.41
CA SER A 22 16.54 7.61 -28.64
C SER A 22 17.06 6.22 -28.32
N VAL A 23 16.13 5.25 -28.24
CA VAL A 23 16.41 3.90 -27.73
C VAL A 23 17.45 3.28 -28.65
N LYS A 24 18.69 3.23 -28.18
CA LYS A 24 19.84 2.69 -28.91
C LYS A 24 19.84 1.17 -28.77
N GLY A 25 18.98 0.53 -29.55
CA GLY A 25 18.95 -0.93 -29.67
C GLY A 25 17.62 -1.44 -30.23
N THR A 26 17.69 -2.36 -31.19
CA THR A 26 16.51 -3.03 -31.76
C THR A 26 15.80 -3.92 -30.74
N PHE A 27 16.53 -4.47 -29.76
CA PHE A 27 15.99 -5.36 -28.73
C PHE A 27 15.12 -4.63 -27.70
N GLU A 28 15.55 -3.48 -27.19
CA GLU A 28 14.80 -2.72 -26.17
C GLU A 28 13.49 -2.11 -26.72
N LYS A 29 13.45 -1.75 -28.00
CA LYS A 29 12.21 -1.31 -28.68
C LYS A 29 11.16 -2.41 -28.77
N SER A 30 11.55 -3.69 -28.72
CA SER A 30 10.62 -4.83 -28.79
C SER A 30 9.98 -5.17 -27.44
N ILE A 31 10.60 -4.76 -26.33
CA ILE A 31 10.19 -5.11 -24.97
C ILE A 31 9.37 -3.99 -24.33
N LEU A 32 9.64 -2.72 -24.70
CA LEU A 32 8.95 -1.58 -24.11
C LEU A 32 7.54 -1.40 -24.71
N PRO A 33 6.54 -1.04 -23.88
CA PRO A 33 5.21 -0.70 -24.38
C PRO A 33 5.30 0.43 -25.40
N ARG A 34 4.55 0.31 -26.50
CA ARG A 34 4.42 1.43 -27.45
C ARG A 34 3.60 2.54 -26.78
N PRO A 35 3.75 3.81 -27.20
CA PRO A 35 3.00 4.91 -26.61
C PRO A 35 1.47 4.66 -26.56
N GLY A 36 0.89 4.07 -27.62
CA GLY A 36 -0.54 3.73 -27.68
C GLY A 36 -0.98 2.54 -26.82
N ASP A 37 -0.05 1.82 -26.18
CA ASP A 37 -0.37 0.71 -25.28
C ASP A 37 -0.58 1.20 -23.83
N PHE A 38 -0.16 2.41 -23.47
CA PHE A 38 -0.33 2.97 -22.13
C PHE A 38 -1.80 3.10 -21.73
N SER A 39 -2.68 3.46 -22.67
CA SER A 39 -4.12 3.59 -22.41
C SER A 39 -4.80 2.25 -22.11
N LYS A 40 -4.16 1.13 -22.44
CA LYS A 40 -4.65 -0.23 -22.20
C LYS A 40 -4.16 -0.82 -20.88
N GLY A 41 -3.18 -0.17 -20.24
CA GLY A 41 -2.59 -0.64 -19.00
C GLY A 41 -3.44 -0.33 -17.77
N LEU A 42 -3.42 -1.23 -16.79
CA LEU A 42 -3.86 -0.96 -15.43
C LEU A 42 -2.64 -0.63 -14.57
N TYR A 43 -2.60 0.58 -14.02
CA TYR A 43 -1.50 1.08 -13.21
C TYR A 43 -1.86 0.94 -11.74
N THR A 44 -1.34 -0.10 -11.10
CA THR A 44 -1.48 -0.31 -9.66
C THR A 44 -0.42 0.47 -8.90
N LEU A 45 -0.84 1.36 -8.01
CA LEU A 45 0.03 2.23 -7.23
C LEU A 45 -0.13 1.91 -5.75
N ASP A 46 0.94 1.49 -5.10
CA ASP A 46 1.03 1.29 -3.65
C ASP A 46 2.12 2.23 -3.13
N ILE A 47 1.74 3.17 -2.26
CA ILE A 47 2.56 4.34 -1.92
C ILE A 47 2.44 4.68 -0.43
N GLY A 48 3.53 5.20 0.14
CA GLY A 48 3.59 5.77 1.48
C GLY A 48 4.13 4.82 2.56
N GLN A 49 4.08 3.50 2.36
CA GLN A 49 4.49 2.56 3.42
C GLN A 49 5.98 2.71 3.80
N ASN A 50 6.87 2.83 2.81
CA ASN A 50 8.31 2.98 3.07
C ASN A 50 8.64 4.36 3.65
N ASP A 51 8.03 5.41 3.11
CA ASP A 51 8.21 6.79 3.57
C ASP A 51 7.81 6.94 5.04
N LEU A 52 6.63 6.41 5.41
CA LEU A 52 6.17 6.39 6.80
C LEU A 52 7.03 5.49 7.68
N SER A 53 7.42 4.29 7.20
CA SER A 53 8.28 3.38 7.97
C SER A 53 9.65 3.98 8.27
N VAL A 54 10.24 4.72 7.34
CA VAL A 54 11.50 5.45 7.57
C VAL A 54 11.23 6.64 8.48
N GLY A 55 10.17 7.41 8.21
CA GLY A 55 9.77 8.55 9.02
C GLY A 55 9.59 8.22 10.51
N PHE A 56 8.94 7.09 10.83
CA PHE A 56 8.80 6.64 12.22
C PHE A 56 10.13 6.35 12.93
N ARG A 57 11.20 6.07 12.17
CA ARG A 57 12.53 5.77 12.72
C ARG A 57 13.43 7.01 12.79
N THR A 58 13.18 8.01 11.94
CA THR A 58 14.14 9.11 11.73
C THR A 58 13.56 10.50 12.01
N MET A 59 12.24 10.65 12.16
CA MET A 59 11.57 11.94 12.27
C MET A 59 10.73 12.04 13.56
N THR A 60 10.50 13.28 14.01
CA THR A 60 9.43 13.55 14.97
C THR A 60 8.06 13.44 14.29
N ASN A 61 7.00 13.31 15.10
CA ASN A 61 5.63 13.29 14.56
C ASN A 61 5.29 14.57 13.77
N GLU A 62 5.78 15.73 14.19
CA GLU A 62 5.54 16.99 13.47
C GLU A 62 6.23 17.00 12.11
N GLN A 63 7.51 16.63 12.06
CA GLN A 63 8.27 16.51 10.82
C GLN A 63 7.61 15.51 9.86
N LEU A 64 7.16 14.36 10.36
CA LEU A 64 6.51 13.35 9.54
C LEU A 64 5.15 13.84 9.01
N ARG A 65 4.38 14.63 9.77
CA ARG A 65 3.15 15.26 9.25
C ARG A 65 3.43 16.23 8.11
N THR A 66 4.50 17.02 8.20
CA THR A 66 4.92 17.88 7.09
C THR A 66 5.35 17.05 5.88
N ALA A 67 6.14 16.00 6.09
CA ALA A 67 6.58 15.11 5.02
C ALA A 67 5.42 14.41 4.29
N ILE A 68 4.33 14.07 4.99
CA ILE A 68 3.10 13.50 4.39
C ILE A 68 2.57 14.40 3.27
N ILE A 69 2.58 15.72 3.46
CA ILE A 69 2.10 16.69 2.46
C ILE A 69 2.94 16.57 1.18
N ASP A 70 4.26 16.50 1.33
CA ASP A 70 5.19 16.38 0.20
C ASP A 70 5.05 15.02 -0.51
N ILE A 71 4.87 13.93 0.23
CA ILE A 71 4.68 12.59 -0.33
C ILE A 71 3.41 12.54 -1.18
N VAL A 72 2.29 13.08 -0.68
CA VAL A 72 1.01 13.11 -1.42
C VAL A 72 1.08 14.03 -2.64
N SER A 73 1.83 15.14 -2.56
CA SER A 73 2.09 16.04 -3.68
C SER A 73 2.90 15.35 -4.79
N GLN A 74 3.94 14.61 -4.41
CA GLN A 74 4.76 13.82 -5.34
C GLN A 74 3.95 12.70 -6.00
N PHE A 75 3.12 11.98 -5.23
CA PHE A 75 2.18 11.00 -5.77
C PHE A 75 1.27 11.62 -6.84
N SER A 76 0.69 12.80 -6.54
CA SER A 76 -0.22 13.48 -7.45
C SER A 76 0.49 13.88 -8.76
N SER A 77 1.73 14.36 -8.65
CA SER A 77 2.56 14.72 -9.81
C SER A 77 2.93 13.48 -10.65
N ALA A 78 3.30 12.37 -10.01
CA ALA A 78 3.63 11.13 -10.70
C ALA A 78 2.42 10.54 -11.45
N LEU A 79 1.22 10.56 -10.84
CA LEU A 79 0.00 10.09 -11.50
C LEU A 79 -0.36 10.98 -12.71
N GLN A 80 -0.26 12.31 -12.57
CA GLN A 80 -0.44 13.24 -13.68
C GLN A 80 0.55 12.97 -14.82
N HIS A 81 1.81 12.70 -14.50
CA HIS A 81 2.81 12.37 -15.51
C HIS A 81 2.47 11.08 -16.26
N LEU A 82 2.04 10.02 -15.56
CA LEU A 82 1.58 8.79 -16.21
C LEU A 82 0.38 9.05 -17.13
N TYR A 83 -0.55 9.90 -16.71
CA TYR A 83 -1.68 10.32 -17.53
C TYR A 83 -1.25 11.04 -18.81
N GLU A 84 -0.28 11.94 -18.73
CA GLU A 84 0.33 12.63 -19.88
C GLU A 84 0.98 11.64 -20.86
N GLN A 85 1.52 10.51 -20.36
CA GLN A 85 2.07 9.44 -21.20
C GLN A 85 0.99 8.52 -21.81
N GLY A 86 -0.30 8.77 -21.54
CA GLY A 86 -1.42 8.01 -22.10
C GLY A 86 -2.07 7.01 -21.14
N ALA A 87 -1.62 6.90 -19.89
CA ALA A 87 -2.28 6.04 -18.91
C ALA A 87 -3.71 6.52 -18.62
N ARG A 88 -4.66 5.59 -18.51
CA ARG A 88 -6.09 5.91 -18.29
C ARG A 88 -6.76 5.11 -17.18
N SER A 89 -6.18 4.01 -16.72
CA SER A 89 -6.76 3.20 -15.64
C SER A 89 -5.80 3.06 -14.47
N PHE A 90 -6.18 3.63 -13.32
CA PHE A 90 -5.35 3.66 -12.11
C PHE A 90 -6.05 2.94 -10.97
N TRP A 91 -5.28 2.12 -10.25
CA TRP A 91 -5.71 1.42 -9.06
C TRP A 91 -4.79 1.82 -7.90
N VAL A 92 -5.28 2.73 -7.06
CA VAL A 92 -4.51 3.36 -5.99
C VAL A 92 -4.80 2.67 -4.67
N HIS A 93 -3.80 2.00 -4.11
CA HIS A 93 -3.82 1.46 -2.77
C HIS A 93 -3.45 2.54 -1.75
N ASN A 94 -4.17 2.58 -0.63
CA ASN A 94 -3.71 3.31 0.54
C ASN A 94 -2.75 2.45 1.39
N THR A 95 -2.08 3.07 2.35
CA THR A 95 -1.11 2.37 3.20
C THR A 95 -1.83 1.52 4.24
N GLY A 96 -1.39 0.26 4.41
CA GLY A 96 -1.92 -0.66 5.42
C GLY A 96 -1.55 -0.28 6.86
N PRO A 97 -2.09 -0.95 7.88
CA PRO A 97 -1.86 -0.61 9.29
C PRO A 97 -0.43 -0.97 9.74
N ILE A 98 0.53 -0.06 9.52
CA ILE A 98 1.96 -0.27 9.81
C ILE A 98 2.18 -0.66 11.28
N GLY A 99 1.42 -0.07 12.21
CA GLY A 99 1.53 -0.38 13.63
C GLY A 99 1.19 -1.83 13.98
N CYS A 100 0.57 -2.58 13.07
CA CYS A 100 0.28 -4.01 13.24
C CYS A 100 1.34 -4.94 12.65
N LEU A 101 2.37 -4.41 11.98
CA LEU A 101 3.39 -5.26 11.36
C LEU A 101 4.25 -5.94 12.45
N PRO A 102 4.66 -7.21 12.30
CA PRO A 102 5.54 -7.88 13.25
C PRO A 102 6.81 -7.09 13.56
N VAL A 103 7.42 -6.48 12.54
CA VAL A 103 8.61 -5.63 12.69
C VAL A 103 8.36 -4.39 13.57
N ALA A 104 7.13 -3.89 13.62
CA ALA A 104 6.78 -2.76 14.47
C ALA A 104 6.64 -3.20 15.93
N VAL A 105 6.11 -4.40 16.19
CA VAL A 105 5.72 -4.83 17.54
C VAL A 105 6.70 -5.78 18.24
N MET A 106 7.63 -6.40 17.51
CA MET A 106 8.43 -7.54 18.02
C MET A 106 9.30 -7.26 19.26
N TYR A 107 9.70 -6.01 19.50
CA TYR A 107 10.54 -5.63 20.65
C TYR A 107 9.75 -4.97 21.79
N ILE A 108 8.42 -4.94 21.70
CA ILE A 108 7.56 -4.35 22.73
C ILE A 108 7.30 -5.40 23.81
N THR A 109 7.84 -5.20 25.01
CA THR A 109 7.66 -6.12 26.14
C THR A 109 6.73 -5.57 27.23
N GLN A 110 6.73 -4.26 27.47
CA GLN A 110 5.93 -3.60 28.51
C GLN A 110 5.39 -2.25 28.00
N PRO A 111 4.40 -2.26 27.10
CA PRO A 111 3.85 -1.02 26.56
C PRO A 111 3.09 -0.26 27.65
N GLN A 112 3.21 1.06 27.66
CA GLN A 112 2.38 1.91 28.51
C GLN A 112 0.89 1.73 28.13
N PRO A 113 -0.04 1.87 29.08
CA PRO A 113 -1.48 1.84 28.79
C PRO A 113 -1.83 2.80 27.64
N GLY A 114 -2.55 2.28 26.63
CA GLY A 114 -2.96 3.05 25.45
C GLY A 114 -1.91 3.16 24.33
N TYR A 115 -0.69 2.63 24.51
CA TYR A 115 0.31 2.57 23.43
C TYR A 115 -0.09 1.60 22.32
N LEU A 116 -0.58 0.42 22.71
CA LEU A 116 -1.18 -0.55 21.80
C LEU A 116 -2.71 -0.41 21.81
N ASP A 117 -3.33 -0.64 20.66
CA ASP A 117 -4.78 -0.83 20.57
C ASP A 117 -5.19 -2.22 21.09
N GLN A 118 -6.50 -2.47 21.14
CA GLN A 118 -7.07 -3.73 21.62
C GLN A 118 -6.67 -4.95 20.77
N TYR A 119 -6.10 -4.76 19.58
CA TYR A 119 -5.62 -5.84 18.70
C TYR A 119 -4.11 -6.03 18.77
N GLY A 120 -3.40 -5.23 19.57
CA GLY A 120 -1.95 -5.32 19.77
C GLY A 120 -1.14 -4.50 18.77
N CYS A 121 -1.77 -3.58 18.04
CA CYS A 121 -1.09 -2.70 17.10
C CYS A 121 -0.67 -1.38 17.75
N ILE A 122 0.46 -0.80 17.32
CA ILE A 122 0.92 0.52 17.80
C ILE A 122 -0.06 1.60 17.34
N LYS A 123 -0.79 2.18 18.29
CA LYS A 123 -1.86 3.15 18.02
C LYS A 123 -1.34 4.39 17.29
N GLY A 124 -0.25 4.99 17.80
CA GLY A 124 0.30 6.23 17.24
C GLY A 124 0.76 6.11 15.78
N GLN A 125 1.31 4.96 15.39
CA GLN A 125 1.70 4.71 14.00
C GLN A 125 0.47 4.56 13.10
N ASN A 126 -0.55 3.83 13.56
CA ASN A 126 -1.79 3.67 12.81
C ASN A 126 -2.56 5.00 12.67
N ASP A 127 -2.58 5.86 13.71
CA ASP A 127 -3.17 7.19 13.63
C ASP A 127 -2.48 8.04 12.55
N MET A 128 -1.15 7.96 12.43
CA MET A 128 -0.40 8.67 11.40
C MET A 128 -0.65 8.12 9.99
N VAL A 129 -0.77 6.79 9.86
CA VAL A 129 -1.18 6.13 8.60
C VAL A 129 -2.58 6.57 8.18
N ILE A 130 -3.53 6.67 9.12
CA ILE A 130 -4.88 7.15 8.85
C ILE A 130 -4.86 8.58 8.31
N GLU A 131 -4.04 9.46 8.89
CA GLU A 131 -3.86 10.83 8.41
C GLU A 131 -3.28 10.86 6.98
N PHE A 132 -2.22 10.09 6.72
CA PHE A 132 -1.69 9.94 5.36
C PHE A 132 -2.77 9.45 4.37
N ASN A 133 -3.51 8.42 4.74
CA ASN A 133 -4.53 7.82 3.88
C ASN A 133 -5.69 8.78 3.59
N LYS A 134 -6.04 9.65 4.54
CA LYS A 134 -7.02 10.72 4.36
C LYS A 134 -6.53 11.73 3.32
N GLN A 135 -5.31 12.24 3.47
CA GLN A 135 -4.75 13.20 2.53
C GLN A 135 -4.57 12.60 1.11
N LEU A 136 -4.15 11.34 1.02
CA LEU A 136 -4.08 10.61 -0.25
C LEU A 136 -5.46 10.48 -0.91
N LYS A 137 -6.50 10.17 -0.14
CA LYS A 137 -7.88 10.08 -0.65
C LYS A 137 -8.37 11.41 -1.18
N ASP A 138 -8.11 12.51 -0.47
CA ASP A 138 -8.46 13.87 -0.90
C ASP A 138 -7.70 14.25 -2.19
N ALA A 139 -6.42 13.88 -2.30
CA ALA A 139 -5.64 14.08 -3.52
C ALA A 139 -6.21 13.28 -4.71
N VAL A 140 -6.59 12.02 -4.50
CA VAL A 140 -7.24 11.21 -5.53
C VAL A 140 -8.56 11.82 -5.99
N GLN A 141 -9.37 12.38 -5.08
CA GLN A 141 -10.59 13.10 -5.47
C GLN A 141 -10.28 14.31 -6.36
N LYS A 142 -9.25 15.10 -6.03
CA LYS A 142 -8.79 16.22 -6.86
C LYS A 142 -8.24 15.77 -8.21
N LEU A 143 -7.58 14.62 -8.28
CA LEU A 143 -7.07 14.07 -9.54
C LEU A 143 -8.20 13.62 -10.46
N ARG A 144 -9.27 13.03 -9.91
CA ARG A 144 -10.46 12.65 -10.70
C ARG A 144 -11.12 13.84 -11.39
N THR A 145 -11.13 15.01 -10.76
CA THR A 145 -11.68 16.22 -11.40
C THR A 145 -10.75 16.82 -12.43
N LYS A 146 -9.42 16.71 -12.23
CA LYS A 146 -8.41 17.24 -13.15
C LYS A 146 -8.14 16.34 -14.37
N LEU A 147 -8.40 15.04 -14.25
CA LEU A 147 -8.05 14.02 -15.24
C LEU A 147 -9.32 13.30 -15.73
N PRO A 148 -10.19 13.97 -16.50
CA PRO A 148 -11.54 13.48 -16.80
C PRO A 148 -11.56 12.20 -17.66
N GLU A 149 -10.50 11.91 -18.42
CA GLU A 149 -10.40 10.67 -19.19
C GLU A 149 -9.89 9.48 -18.36
N ALA A 150 -9.44 9.71 -17.12
CA ALA A 150 -8.88 8.66 -16.27
C ALA A 150 -9.94 8.02 -15.38
N ALA A 151 -9.98 6.69 -15.38
CA ALA A 151 -10.61 5.91 -14.33
C ALA A 151 -9.62 5.74 -13.16
N ILE A 152 -9.86 6.42 -12.04
CA ILE A 152 -9.00 6.32 -10.85
C ILE A 152 -9.78 5.63 -9.72
N THR A 153 -9.44 4.38 -9.42
CA THR A 153 -10.02 3.60 -8.32
C THR A 153 -9.15 3.77 -7.08
N TYR A 154 -9.77 4.10 -5.94
CA TYR A 154 -9.11 4.14 -4.63
C TYR A 154 -9.52 2.90 -3.86
N VAL A 155 -8.54 2.17 -3.31
CA VAL A 155 -8.77 0.94 -2.57
C VAL A 155 -8.24 1.10 -1.15
N ASP A 156 -9.15 0.88 -0.19
CA ASP A 156 -8.87 0.98 1.24
C ASP A 156 -8.26 -0.31 1.78
N LEU A 157 -6.96 -0.51 1.49
CA LEU A 157 -6.18 -1.62 2.03
C LEU A 157 -6.01 -1.56 3.54
N TYR A 158 -6.02 -0.37 4.13
CA TYR A 158 -5.99 -0.21 5.59
C TYR A 158 -7.18 -0.94 6.22
N ALA A 159 -8.40 -0.60 5.82
CA ALA A 159 -9.61 -1.20 6.38
C ALA A 159 -9.66 -2.71 6.13
N ALA A 160 -9.29 -3.16 4.92
CA ALA A 160 -9.25 -4.59 4.59
C ALA A 160 -8.27 -5.36 5.49
N LYS A 161 -7.02 -4.90 5.58
CA LYS A 161 -5.97 -5.58 6.37
C LYS A 161 -6.26 -5.51 7.87
N TYR A 162 -6.66 -4.33 8.37
CA TYR A 162 -7.01 -4.16 9.78
C TYR A 162 -8.23 -4.99 10.18
N GLY A 163 -9.22 -5.12 9.28
CA GLY A 163 -10.38 -5.97 9.47
C GLY A 163 -10.06 -7.47 9.55
N LEU A 164 -9.02 -7.94 8.84
CA LEU A 164 -8.52 -9.30 8.99
C LEU A 164 -7.82 -9.50 10.33
N ILE A 165 -6.96 -8.56 10.71
CA ILE A 165 -6.20 -8.60 11.98
C ILE A 165 -7.15 -8.59 13.19
N SER A 166 -8.17 -7.74 13.17
CA SER A 166 -9.12 -7.62 14.28
C SER A 166 -9.95 -8.89 14.50
N LYS A 167 -10.21 -9.67 13.45
CA LYS A 167 -10.94 -10.94 13.51
C LYS A 167 -10.04 -12.13 13.88
N ALA A 168 -8.74 -12.03 13.62
CA ALA A 168 -7.80 -13.12 13.88
C ALA A 168 -7.63 -13.45 15.37
N LYS A 169 -7.97 -12.55 16.30
CA LYS A 169 -7.89 -12.81 17.75
C LYS A 169 -8.82 -13.94 18.25
N GLY A 170 -9.76 -14.42 17.42
CA GLY A 170 -10.54 -15.64 17.69
C GLY A 170 -9.94 -16.94 17.11
N GLN A 171 -8.86 -16.87 16.32
CA GLN A 171 -8.24 -18.02 15.64
C GLN A 171 -6.73 -18.15 15.89
N VAL A 172 -6.09 -17.06 16.32
CA VAL A 172 -4.68 -17.02 16.76
C VAL A 172 -4.65 -16.61 18.23
N GLY A 173 -5.55 -17.23 19.01
CA GLY A 173 -5.38 -17.36 20.44
C GLY A 173 -4.66 -18.67 20.69
N GLY A 174 -3.34 -18.61 20.88
CA GLY A 174 -2.74 -19.51 21.86
C GLY A 174 -3.32 -19.11 23.20
N THR A 175 -4.53 -19.58 23.50
CA THR A 175 -5.04 -19.60 24.85
C THR A 175 -4.14 -20.56 25.61
N THR A 176 -3.20 -20.04 26.38
CA THR A 176 -2.77 -20.75 27.58
C THR A 176 -3.94 -20.74 28.56
N GLU A 177 -4.99 -21.50 28.24
CA GLU A 177 -5.83 -22.08 29.27
C GLU A 177 -4.94 -23.10 29.99
N ARG A 178 -4.53 -22.79 31.23
CA ARG A 178 -4.16 -23.84 32.17
C ARG A 178 -5.44 -24.60 32.48
N GLU A 179 -5.81 -25.53 31.61
CA GLU A 179 -6.78 -26.56 31.98
C GLU A 179 -6.07 -27.55 32.89
N ASN A 180 -6.56 -27.64 34.13
CA ASN A 180 -6.20 -28.69 35.06
C ASN A 180 -6.32 -30.05 34.35
N GLY A 181 -5.26 -30.84 34.46
CA GLY A 181 -5.05 -32.03 33.65
C GLY A 181 -6.25 -32.96 33.60
N GLN A 182 -6.73 -33.19 32.38
CA GLN A 182 -7.40 -34.39 31.92
C GLN A 182 -7.12 -34.53 30.42
N ASN A 183 -6.65 -35.70 30.00
CA ASN A 183 -6.27 -36.05 28.62
C ASN A 183 -7.36 -35.66 27.61
N LEU A 184 -7.04 -34.76 26.67
CA LEU A 184 -7.78 -34.62 25.42
C LEU A 184 -6.92 -35.15 24.26
N GLN A 185 -7.38 -36.25 23.67
CA GLN A 185 -6.88 -36.73 22.38
C GLN A 185 -6.99 -35.64 21.32
N GLU A 186 -5.89 -35.33 20.66
CA GLU A 186 -5.82 -34.49 19.46
C GLU A 186 -6.83 -34.97 18.41
N LYS A 187 -7.92 -34.23 18.22
CA LYS A 187 -8.72 -34.34 17.00
C LYS A 187 -8.04 -33.54 15.90
N HIS A 188 -7.31 -34.23 15.03
CA HIS A 188 -6.84 -33.67 13.77
C HIS A 188 -8.04 -33.13 12.96
N PRO A 189 -8.02 -31.87 12.51
CA PRO A 189 -9.02 -31.40 11.55
C PRO A 189 -8.85 -32.18 10.24
N ALA A 190 -9.96 -32.72 9.74
CA ALA A 190 -10.01 -33.45 8.48
C ALA A 190 -9.47 -32.57 7.35
N ALA A 191 -8.49 -33.09 6.62
CA ALA A 191 -7.94 -32.45 5.43
C ALA A 191 -9.06 -32.17 4.43
N ILE A 192 -9.23 -30.88 4.07
CA ILE A 192 -10.08 -30.48 2.96
C ILE A 192 -9.41 -30.95 1.67
N GLN A 193 -9.85 -32.09 1.14
CA GLN A 193 -9.44 -32.50 -0.21
C GLN A 193 -10.20 -31.66 -1.25
N PRO A 194 -9.52 -31.10 -2.27
CA PRO A 194 -10.20 -30.44 -3.36
C PRO A 194 -10.97 -31.49 -4.18
N LYS A 195 -12.30 -31.35 -4.26
CA LYS A 195 -13.13 -32.09 -5.21
C LYS A 195 -12.81 -31.57 -6.62
N LEU A 196 -11.91 -32.25 -7.32
CA LEU A 196 -11.72 -32.09 -8.75
C LEU A 196 -12.76 -33.00 -9.45
N SER A 197 -13.96 -32.48 -9.72
CA SER A 197 -14.92 -33.16 -10.58
C SER A 197 -14.44 -33.09 -12.02
N ARG A 198 -13.77 -34.15 -12.49
CA ARG A 198 -13.60 -34.42 -13.92
C ARG A 198 -14.92 -34.95 -14.46
N GLU A 199 -15.55 -34.24 -15.37
CA GLU A 199 -16.60 -34.82 -16.21
C GLU A 199 -15.97 -35.80 -17.21
N PRO A 200 -16.57 -36.98 -17.46
CA PRO A 200 -16.11 -37.88 -18.50
C PRO A 200 -16.57 -37.39 -19.87
N VAL A 201 -15.61 -37.17 -20.77
CA VAL A 201 -15.86 -37.03 -22.21
C VAL A 201 -16.27 -38.42 -22.73
N SER A 202 -17.55 -38.61 -23.03
CA SER A 202 -18.01 -39.77 -23.81
C SER A 202 -18.03 -39.41 -25.29
N SER A 203 -17.15 -40.06 -26.04
CA SER A 203 -17.16 -40.19 -27.49
C SER A 203 -18.50 -40.69 -28.03
N GLN A 204 -19.06 -39.98 -29.02
CA GLN A 204 -19.98 -40.58 -29.98
C GLN A 204 -19.53 -40.22 -31.40
N ASN A 205 -18.88 -41.20 -32.05
CA ASN A 205 -18.89 -41.37 -33.49
C ASN A 205 -19.81 -42.58 -33.75
N ASN A 206 -21.00 -42.35 -34.29
CA ASN A 206 -21.56 -43.04 -35.46
C ASN A 206 -22.89 -42.37 -35.84
#